data_AF-A0A944V7F1-F1
#
_entry.id   AF-A0A944V7F1-F1
#
_cell.length_a   1.000
_cell.length_b   1.000
_cell.length_c   1.000
_cell.angle_alpha   90.00
_cell.angle_beta   90.00
_cell.angle_gamma   90.00
#
_symmetry.space_group_name_H-M   'P 1'
#
loop_
_entity.id
_entity.type
_entity.pdbx_description
1 polymer ?
#
loop_
_entity_poly.entity_id
_entity_poly.type
_entity_poly.pdbx_seq_one_letter_code
_entity_poly.pdbx_strand_id
1 'polypeptide(L)'
;MKKPPTFRFWTIVLTLVLIYALVKWGIPALSREITGMPFPLTVPGTLMFIYMLLTIIALFLLVTFSEEHLAEFLYPIQRFLRGEYGRTTRTLGLVIVPALIGWQVYDVTIPKVQQPSSLRIQHPSSNFPKKNEDLKNPFASPSDAEVDAFIEQAQANEVGFIPQLEADLDSWAEYTEPDHMLEAIPTAPMRAFLRDLGAGSVNRDSARAALMEKHLFEGRALYSMNCRPCHGDSVAGDGPMADGFKLRPINFTDNGTIETIVEGYTFWRVSNGGPGLPTEATPWDSAMPVWKLNLSEEERWKIILAEYDLAQKTPRIPESH
;
A
#
# COMPACT_ATOMS: atom_id res chain seq x y z
N MET A 1 -34.58 22.27 -43.53
CA MET A 1 -33.47 21.34 -43.21
C MET A 1 -34.04 20.21 -42.36
N LYS A 2 -33.76 18.94 -42.69
CA LYS A 2 -34.21 17.78 -41.89
C LYS A 2 -33.49 17.80 -40.53
N LYS A 3 -34.21 17.49 -39.44
CA LYS A 3 -33.62 17.38 -38.11
C LYS A 3 -32.62 16.21 -38.10
N PRO A 4 -31.37 16.40 -37.67
CA PRO A 4 -30.41 15.31 -37.58
C PRO A 4 -30.89 14.28 -36.54
N PRO A 5 -30.67 12.97 -36.76
CA PRO A 5 -31.11 11.93 -35.84
C PRO A 5 -30.36 12.03 -34.49
N THR A 6 -31.08 11.81 -33.38
CA THR A 6 -30.51 11.84 -32.02
C THR A 6 -29.81 10.53 -31.62
N PHE A 7 -29.74 9.56 -32.54
CA PHE A 7 -29.34 8.19 -32.24
C PHE A 7 -27.89 8.10 -31.73
N ARG A 8 -26.96 8.78 -32.39
CA ARG A 8 -25.53 8.71 -32.06
C ARG A 8 -25.21 9.16 -30.64
N PHE A 9 -25.81 10.24 -30.16
CA PHE A 9 -25.63 10.69 -28.78
C PHE A 9 -25.95 9.57 -27.77
N TRP A 10 -27.09 8.91 -27.94
CA TRP A 10 -27.50 7.81 -27.05
C TRP A 10 -26.65 6.57 -27.23
N THR A 11 -26.20 6.27 -28.45
CA THR A 11 -25.24 5.17 -28.69
C THR A 11 -23.95 5.39 -27.91
N ILE A 12 -23.38 6.60 -27.95
CA ILE A 12 -22.12 6.92 -27.26
C ILE A 12 -22.28 6.82 -25.74
N VAL A 13 -23.36 7.39 -25.20
CA VAL A 13 -23.69 7.30 -23.76
C VAL A 13 -23.85 5.83 -23.35
N LEU A 14 -24.60 5.03 -24.13
CA LEU A 14 -24.79 3.61 -23.88
C LEU A 14 -23.47 2.84 -23.92
N THR A 15 -22.62 3.08 -24.92
CA THR A 15 -21.32 2.42 -25.05
C THR A 15 -20.43 2.73 -23.85
N LEU A 16 -20.37 3.99 -23.40
CA LEU A 16 -19.58 4.39 -22.24
C LEU A 16 -20.09 3.70 -20.96
N VAL A 17 -21.40 3.66 -20.75
CA VAL A 17 -22.03 2.99 -19.60
C VAL A 17 -21.79 1.48 -19.63
N LEU A 18 -21.90 0.84 -20.79
CA LEU A 18 -21.66 -0.59 -20.95
C LEU A 18 -20.20 -0.97 -20.68
N ILE A 19 -19.25 -0.20 -21.20
CA ILE A 19 -17.81 -0.44 -20.95
C ILE A 19 -17.51 -0.24 -19.46
N TYR A 20 -17.99 0.84 -18.85
CA TYR A 20 -17.84 1.04 -17.41
C TYR A 20 -18.42 -0.12 -16.60
N ALA A 21 -19.63 -0.58 -16.95
CA ALA A 21 -20.27 -1.70 -16.28
C ALA A 21 -19.52 -3.02 -16.45
N LEU A 22 -18.99 -3.27 -17.66
CA LEU A 22 -18.17 -4.43 -17.96
C LEU A 22 -16.88 -4.42 -17.11
N VAL A 23 -16.18 -3.30 -17.06
CA VAL A 23 -14.93 -3.20 -16.28
C VAL A 23 -15.20 -3.26 -14.78
N LYS A 24 -16.25 -2.59 -14.30
CA LYS A 24 -16.56 -2.49 -12.88
C LYS A 24 -17.19 -3.76 -12.30
N TRP A 25 -18.02 -4.46 -13.07
CA TRP A 25 -18.79 -5.61 -12.58
C TRP A 25 -18.55 -6.88 -13.39
N GLY A 26 -18.42 -6.77 -14.72
CA GLY A 26 -18.20 -7.93 -15.59
C GLY A 26 -16.85 -8.62 -15.34
N ILE A 27 -15.75 -7.87 -15.35
CA ILE A 27 -14.40 -8.41 -15.13
C ILE A 27 -14.28 -9.04 -13.73
N PRO A 28 -14.70 -8.37 -12.64
CA PRO A 28 -14.66 -9.00 -11.31
C PRO A 28 -15.51 -10.27 -11.23
N ALA A 29 -16.71 -10.28 -11.82
CA ALA A 29 -17.55 -11.48 -11.86
C ALA A 29 -16.89 -12.63 -12.63
N LEU A 30 -16.29 -12.35 -13.78
CA LEU A 30 -15.59 -13.35 -14.58
C LEU A 30 -14.30 -13.85 -13.91
N SER A 31 -13.59 -12.98 -13.19
CA SER A 31 -12.36 -13.35 -12.48
C SER A 31 -12.60 -14.42 -11.42
N ARG A 32 -13.78 -14.42 -10.79
CA ARG A 32 -14.19 -15.41 -9.79
C ARG A 32 -14.30 -16.81 -10.40
N GLU A 33 -14.87 -16.89 -11.60
CA GLU A 33 -15.06 -18.15 -12.32
C GLU A 33 -13.73 -18.70 -12.84
N ILE A 34 -12.84 -17.83 -13.33
CA ILE A 34 -11.56 -18.23 -13.93
C ILE A 34 -10.53 -18.64 -12.87
N THR A 35 -10.45 -17.92 -11.75
CA THR A 35 -9.40 -18.14 -10.74
C THR A 35 -9.81 -19.13 -9.65
N GLY A 36 -11.09 -19.50 -9.57
CA GLY A 36 -11.62 -20.38 -8.52
C GLY A 36 -11.58 -19.76 -7.12
N MET A 37 -11.25 -18.47 -6.99
CA MET A 37 -11.21 -17.76 -5.70
C MET A 37 -12.63 -17.47 -5.19
N PRO A 38 -12.86 -17.52 -3.87
CA PRO A 38 -14.17 -17.23 -3.29
C PRO A 38 -14.58 -15.76 -3.38
N PHE A 39 -13.64 -14.87 -3.73
CA PHE A 39 -13.84 -13.42 -3.86
C PHE A 39 -13.42 -12.94 -5.25
N PRO A 40 -14.12 -11.94 -5.82
CA PRO A 40 -13.77 -11.40 -7.13
C PRO A 40 -12.52 -10.53 -7.05
N LEU A 41 -11.64 -10.63 -8.05
CA LEU A 41 -10.53 -9.69 -8.21
C LEU A 41 -11.10 -8.36 -8.70
N THR A 42 -11.01 -7.35 -7.84
CA THR A 42 -11.46 -5.99 -8.18
C THR A 42 -10.46 -5.35 -9.13
N VAL A 43 -10.97 -4.60 -10.12
CA VAL A 43 -10.11 -3.84 -11.04
C VAL A 43 -9.56 -2.63 -10.27
N PRO A 44 -8.23 -2.46 -10.17
CA PRO A 44 -7.64 -1.29 -9.51
C PRO A 44 -8.14 0.02 -10.10
N GLY A 45 -8.28 1.06 -9.28
CA GLY A 45 -8.79 2.37 -9.72
C GLY A 45 -8.00 2.97 -10.89
N THR A 46 -6.67 2.80 -10.90
CA THR A 46 -5.79 3.24 -11.99
C THR A 46 -6.11 2.55 -13.31
N LEU A 47 -6.36 1.23 -13.30
CA LEU A 47 -6.75 0.50 -14.51
C LEU A 47 -8.12 0.94 -15.01
N MET A 48 -9.08 1.14 -14.10
CA MET A 48 -10.40 1.70 -14.46
C MET A 48 -10.25 3.07 -15.12
N PHE A 49 -9.43 3.95 -14.55
CA PHE A 49 -9.15 5.27 -15.11
C PHE A 49 -8.56 5.18 -16.52
N ILE A 50 -7.54 4.34 -16.73
CA ILE A 50 -6.89 4.17 -18.04
C ILE A 50 -7.89 3.69 -19.09
N TYR A 51 -8.65 2.62 -18.82
CA TYR A 51 -9.61 2.08 -19.78
C TYR A 51 -10.72 3.08 -20.12
N MET A 52 -11.23 3.81 -19.11
CA MET A 52 -12.26 4.83 -19.34
C MET A 52 -11.70 6.02 -20.14
N LEU A 53 -10.47 6.45 -19.85
CA LEU A 53 -9.81 7.52 -20.60
C LEU A 53 -9.62 7.13 -22.07
N LEU A 54 -9.08 5.93 -22.35
CA LEU A 54 -8.89 5.44 -23.72
C LEU A 54 -10.23 5.31 -24.45
N THR A 55 -11.27 4.82 -23.76
CA THR A 55 -12.62 4.73 -24.31
C THR A 55 -13.19 6.10 -24.67
N ILE A 56 -13.02 7.10 -23.80
CA ILE A 56 -13.45 8.47 -24.04
C ILE A 56 -12.70 9.06 -25.25
N ILE A 57 -11.38 8.86 -25.33
CA ILE A 57 -10.58 9.31 -26.48
C ILE A 57 -11.07 8.65 -27.78
N ALA A 58 -11.32 7.34 -27.77
CA ALA A 58 -11.82 6.62 -28.94
C ALA A 58 -13.21 7.12 -29.38
N LEU A 59 -14.14 7.31 -28.43
CA LEU A 59 -15.47 7.85 -28.70
C LEU A 59 -15.41 9.30 -29.17
N PHE A 60 -14.50 10.11 -28.63
CA PHE A 60 -14.25 11.46 -29.07
C PHE A 60 -13.79 11.50 -30.53
N LEU A 61 -12.84 10.65 -30.91
CA LEU A 61 -12.38 10.52 -32.30
C LEU A 61 -13.53 10.07 -33.22
N LEU A 62 -14.36 9.12 -32.79
CA LEU A 62 -15.53 8.68 -33.55
C LEU A 62 -16.55 9.80 -33.81
N VAL A 63 -16.80 10.65 -32.80
CA VAL A 63 -17.71 11.81 -32.90
C VAL A 63 -17.14 12.90 -33.79
N THR A 64 -15.85 13.17 -33.66
CA THR A 64 -15.18 14.27 -34.37
C THR A 64 -14.72 13.92 -35.77
N PHE A 65 -14.81 12.63 -36.14
CA PHE A 65 -14.42 12.14 -37.47
C PHE A 65 -15.16 12.82 -38.63
N SER A 66 -16.39 13.29 -38.43
CA SER A 66 -17.12 14.06 -39.46
C SER A 66 -18.03 15.13 -38.86
N GLU A 67 -18.29 16.17 -39.65
CA GLU A 67 -19.23 17.25 -39.31
C GLU A 67 -20.66 16.72 -39.07
N GLU A 68 -21.07 15.68 -39.80
CA GLU A 68 -22.36 15.02 -39.60
C GLU A 68 -22.44 14.32 -38.24
N HIS A 69 -21.38 13.59 -37.85
CA HIS A 69 -21.31 12.91 -36.56
C HIS A 69 -21.34 13.91 -35.40
N LEU A 70 -20.57 14.99 -35.52
CA LEU A 70 -20.52 16.04 -34.52
C LEU A 70 -21.87 16.75 -34.38
N ALA A 71 -22.52 17.08 -35.50
CA ALA A 71 -23.82 17.73 -35.50
C ALA A 71 -24.90 16.84 -34.87
N GLU A 72 -24.93 15.55 -35.18
CA GLU A 72 -25.85 14.58 -34.55
C GLU A 72 -25.60 14.39 -33.06
N PHE A 73 -24.33 14.36 -32.64
CA PHE A 73 -23.96 14.24 -31.23
C PHE A 73 -24.36 15.48 -30.42
N LEU A 74 -24.12 16.68 -30.95
CA LEU A 74 -24.44 17.93 -30.26
C LEU A 74 -25.94 18.28 -30.32
N TYR A 75 -26.69 17.74 -31.28
CA TYR A 75 -28.08 18.12 -31.50
C TYR A 75 -28.97 17.97 -30.26
N PRO A 76 -28.96 16.85 -29.50
CA PRO A 76 -29.71 16.74 -28.25
C PRO A 76 -29.29 17.75 -27.18
N ILE A 77 -28.00 18.03 -27.05
CA ILE A 77 -27.45 18.97 -26.07
C ILE A 77 -27.90 20.39 -26.39
N GLN A 78 -27.75 20.82 -27.64
CA GLN A 78 -28.19 22.13 -28.10
C GLN A 78 -29.71 22.29 -27.94
N ARG A 79 -30.47 21.24 -28.28
CA ARG A 79 -31.93 21.22 -28.12
C ARG A 79 -32.34 21.36 -26.65
N PHE A 80 -31.62 20.72 -25.73
CA PHE A 80 -31.78 20.88 -24.29
C PHE A 80 -31.48 22.31 -23.82
N LEU A 81 -30.34 22.88 -24.21
CA LEU A 81 -29.95 24.24 -23.82
C LEU A 81 -30.89 25.32 -24.38
N ARG A 82 -31.43 25.12 -25.59
CA ARG A 82 -32.46 25.98 -26.19
C ARG A 82 -33.82 25.88 -25.48
N GLY A 83 -34.02 24.88 -24.62
CA GLY A 83 -35.27 24.68 -23.89
C GLY A 83 -36.39 24.06 -24.73
N GLU A 84 -36.06 23.43 -25.85
CA GLU A 84 -37.04 22.79 -26.76
C GLU A 84 -37.70 21.55 -26.13
N TYR A 85 -37.15 21.00 -25.05
CA TYR A 85 -37.77 19.96 -24.22
C TYR A 85 -38.64 20.52 -23.08
N GLY A 86 -38.82 21.85 -23.02
CA GLY A 86 -39.56 22.55 -21.99
C GLY A 86 -38.68 23.43 -21.11
N ARG A 87 -39.27 24.53 -20.60
CA ARG A 87 -38.56 25.46 -19.69
C ARG A 87 -38.18 24.77 -18.38
N THR A 88 -39.05 23.93 -17.85
CA THR A 88 -38.85 23.21 -16.59
C THR A 88 -37.71 22.19 -16.68
N THR A 89 -37.67 21.39 -17.75
CA THR A 89 -36.63 20.37 -17.96
C THR A 89 -35.25 21.01 -18.11
N ARG A 90 -35.15 22.12 -18.85
CA ARG A 90 -33.92 22.90 -18.96
C ARG A 90 -33.45 23.43 -17.61
N THR A 91 -34.34 24.11 -16.87
CA THR A 91 -33.98 24.67 -15.55
C THR A 91 -33.54 23.57 -14.59
N LEU A 92 -34.25 22.44 -14.54
CA LEU A 92 -33.88 21.31 -13.70
C LEU A 92 -32.50 20.77 -14.06
N GLY A 93 -32.20 20.51 -15.33
CA GLY A 93 -30.88 19.98 -15.69
C GLY A 93 -29.75 20.98 -15.47
N LEU A 94 -29.97 22.29 -15.68
CA LEU A 94 -28.97 23.33 -15.39
C LEU A 94 -28.68 23.53 -13.90
N VAL A 95 -29.58 23.11 -13.01
CA VAL A 95 -29.37 23.14 -11.55
C VAL A 95 -28.82 21.80 -11.05
N ILE A 96 -29.42 20.70 -11.48
CA ILE A 96 -29.08 19.35 -11.02
C ILE A 96 -27.70 18.94 -11.51
N VAL A 97 -27.34 19.18 -12.78
CA VAL A 97 -26.04 18.72 -13.32
C VAL A 97 -24.87 19.38 -12.57
N PRO A 98 -24.82 20.72 -12.40
CA PRO A 98 -23.77 21.34 -11.58
C PRO A 98 -23.79 20.92 -10.12
N ALA A 99 -24.98 20.71 -9.52
CA ALA A 99 -25.09 20.24 -8.14
C ALA A 99 -24.52 18.82 -7.97
N LEU A 100 -24.79 17.91 -8.91
CA LEU A 100 -24.24 16.56 -8.90
C LEU A 100 -22.72 16.56 -9.10
N ILE A 101 -22.22 17.36 -10.05
CA ILE A 101 -20.77 17.51 -10.25
C ILE A 101 -20.11 18.10 -9.00
N GLY A 102 -20.70 19.16 -8.43
CA GLY A 102 -20.23 19.79 -7.21
C GLY A 102 -20.22 18.83 -6.02
N TRP A 103 -21.28 18.02 -5.87
CA TRP A 103 -21.33 16.98 -4.83
C TRP A 103 -20.27 15.92 -5.05
N GLN A 104 -20.07 15.44 -6.28
CA GLN A 104 -19.05 14.44 -6.56
C GLN A 104 -17.63 14.98 -6.30
N VAL A 105 -17.36 16.23 -6.68
CA VAL A 105 -16.08 16.88 -6.35
C VAL A 105 -15.95 17.03 -4.84
N TYR A 106 -16.99 17.48 -4.13
CA TYR A 106 -16.98 17.59 -2.68
C TYR A 106 -16.71 16.24 -2.00
N ASP A 107 -17.34 15.16 -2.44
CA ASP A 107 -17.16 13.82 -1.86
C ASP A 107 -15.73 13.26 -2.05
N VAL A 108 -15.11 13.60 -3.19
CA VAL A 108 -13.71 13.23 -3.48
C VAL A 108 -12.72 14.10 -2.72
N THR A 109 -13.02 15.38 -2.51
CA THR A 109 -12.08 16.38 -1.97
C THR A 109 -12.24 16.63 -0.48
N ILE A 110 -13.40 16.35 0.10
CA ILE A 110 -13.63 16.59 1.52
C ILE A 110 -12.65 15.75 2.34
N PRO A 111 -11.89 16.37 3.27
CA PRO A 111 -11.12 15.63 4.23
C PRO A 111 -12.07 14.71 5.00
N LYS A 112 -11.98 13.41 4.73
CA LYS A 112 -12.69 12.42 5.53
C LYS A 112 -12.07 12.48 6.91
N VAL A 113 -12.90 12.82 7.91
CA VAL A 113 -12.51 12.76 9.32
C VAL A 113 -12.12 11.30 9.55
N GLN A 114 -10.84 11.02 9.47
CA GLN A 114 -10.28 9.83 10.06
C GLN A 114 -10.60 10.00 11.53
N GLN A 115 -11.45 9.12 12.08
CA GLN A 115 -11.55 9.04 13.53
C GLN A 115 -10.12 8.91 14.06
N PRO A 116 -9.74 9.57 15.17
CA PRO A 116 -8.40 9.41 15.72
C PRO A 116 -8.16 7.90 15.84
N SER A 117 -7.30 7.39 14.95
CA SER A 117 -7.27 5.96 14.62
C SER A 117 -6.58 5.16 15.72
N SER A 118 -5.84 5.85 16.58
CA SER A 118 -5.53 5.32 17.89
C SER A 118 -6.74 5.47 18.79
N LEU A 119 -7.52 4.39 18.92
CA LEU A 119 -7.90 4.01 20.28
C LEU A 119 -6.56 3.99 21.03
N ARG A 120 -6.33 4.90 21.98
CA ARG A 120 -5.08 4.91 22.73
C ARG A 120 -5.08 3.63 23.55
N ILE A 121 -4.54 2.54 22.99
CA ILE A 121 -4.38 1.23 23.62
C ILE A 121 -3.29 1.42 24.67
N GLN A 122 -3.63 2.06 25.80
CA GLN A 122 -2.72 2.20 26.94
C GLN A 122 -2.48 0.86 27.63
N HIS A 123 -3.40 -0.09 27.41
CA HIS A 123 -3.28 -1.49 27.79
C HIS A 123 -3.55 -2.35 26.55
N PRO A 124 -2.74 -3.37 26.26
CA PRO A 124 -3.06 -4.36 25.23
C PRO A 124 -4.48 -4.92 25.41
N SER A 125 -5.09 -5.40 24.31
CA SER A 125 -6.37 -6.11 24.38
C SER A 125 -6.31 -7.25 25.39
N SER A 126 -7.43 -7.59 26.04
CA SER A 126 -7.46 -8.58 27.13
C SER A 126 -6.94 -9.97 26.75
N ASN A 127 -6.80 -10.25 25.45
CA ASN A 127 -6.27 -11.48 24.88
C ASN A 127 -4.78 -11.41 24.49
N PHE A 128 -4.11 -10.26 24.65
CA PHE A 128 -2.67 -10.16 24.46
C PHE A 128 -1.95 -11.01 25.52
N PRO A 129 -1.14 -12.01 25.13
CA PRO A 129 -0.49 -12.89 26.09
C PRO A 129 0.52 -12.12 26.93
N LYS A 130 0.41 -12.18 28.28
CA LYS A 130 1.41 -11.58 29.19
C LYS A 130 2.85 -12.03 28.89
N LYS A 131 3.03 -13.27 28.45
CA LYS A 131 4.35 -13.80 28.03
C LYS A 131 5.00 -13.03 26.87
N ASN A 132 4.21 -12.25 26.12
CA ASN A 132 4.69 -11.43 25.02
C ASN A 132 4.99 -9.99 25.46
N GLU A 133 4.63 -9.57 26.67
CA GLU A 133 4.75 -8.18 27.12
C GLU A 133 6.20 -7.69 27.15
N ASP A 134 7.12 -8.59 27.53
CA ASP A 134 8.54 -8.32 27.66
C ASP A 134 9.36 -8.67 26.41
N LEU A 135 8.71 -9.12 25.32
CA LEU A 135 9.42 -9.43 24.08
C LEU A 135 10.02 -8.16 23.48
N LYS A 136 11.29 -8.27 23.10
CA LYS A 136 12.05 -7.25 22.40
C LYS A 136 12.57 -7.83 21.10
N ASN A 137 12.70 -6.99 20.10
CA ASN A 137 13.23 -7.36 18.82
C ASN A 137 14.73 -7.69 18.95
N PRO A 138 15.14 -8.94 18.67
CA PRO A 138 16.53 -9.35 18.82
C PRO A 138 17.46 -8.61 17.84
N PHE A 139 16.94 -8.14 16.71
CA PHE A 139 17.73 -7.43 15.69
C PHE A 139 17.92 -5.94 15.99
N ALA A 140 17.20 -5.37 16.96
CA ALA A 140 17.33 -3.97 17.34
C ALA A 140 18.59 -3.68 18.18
N SER A 141 19.24 -4.72 18.73
CA SER A 141 20.46 -4.58 19.52
C SER A 141 21.30 -5.85 19.40
N PRO A 142 22.04 -6.02 18.28
CA PRO A 142 22.88 -7.20 18.08
C PRO A 142 23.88 -7.38 19.22
N SER A 143 24.16 -8.61 19.64
CA SER A 143 25.19 -8.91 20.63
C SER A 143 26.60 -8.74 20.07
N ASP A 144 27.60 -8.62 20.94
CA ASP A 144 29.01 -8.54 20.51
C ASP A 144 29.43 -9.77 19.69
N ALA A 145 28.89 -10.95 20.01
CA ALA A 145 29.15 -12.17 19.26
C ALA A 145 28.58 -12.13 17.84
N GLU A 146 27.38 -11.58 17.66
CA GLU A 146 26.77 -11.39 16.32
C GLU A 146 27.54 -10.35 15.50
N VAL A 147 28.01 -9.28 16.15
CA VAL A 147 28.86 -8.26 15.51
C VAL A 147 30.20 -8.87 15.07
N ASP A 148 30.86 -9.62 15.94
CA ASP A 148 32.14 -10.27 15.61
C ASP A 148 31.95 -11.29 14.46
N ALA A 149 30.86 -12.07 14.45
CA ALA A 149 30.53 -12.98 13.35
C ALA A 149 30.22 -12.23 12.03
N PHE A 150 29.53 -11.10 12.09
CA PHE A 150 29.28 -10.25 10.93
C PHE A 150 30.58 -9.69 10.34
N ILE A 151 31.54 -9.28 11.18
CA ILE A 151 32.86 -8.83 10.74
C ILE A 151 33.60 -9.95 10.01
N GLU A 152 33.60 -11.17 10.57
CA GLU A 152 34.25 -12.33 9.95
C GLU A 152 33.63 -12.65 8.58
N GLN A 153 32.30 -12.67 8.48
CA GLN A 153 31.59 -12.88 7.21
C GLN A 153 31.88 -11.78 6.19
N ALA A 154 31.95 -10.51 6.63
CA ALA A 154 32.27 -9.40 5.75
C ALA A 154 33.72 -9.46 5.24
N GLN A 155 34.67 -9.85 6.10
CA GLN A 155 36.07 -10.06 5.69
C GLN A 155 36.21 -11.18 4.66
N ALA A 156 35.38 -12.22 4.76
CA ALA A 156 35.32 -13.31 3.78
C ALA A 156 34.50 -12.96 2.51
N ASN A 157 33.79 -11.83 2.49
CA ASN A 157 32.78 -11.49 1.49
C ASN A 157 31.67 -12.57 1.36
N GLU A 158 31.30 -13.19 2.49
CA GLU A 158 30.32 -14.29 2.59
C GLU A 158 29.09 -13.87 3.42
N VAL A 159 28.78 -12.58 3.48
CA VAL A 159 27.62 -12.09 4.22
C VAL A 159 26.33 -12.57 3.53
N GLY A 160 25.60 -13.45 4.22
CA GLY A 160 24.32 -13.97 3.74
C GLY A 160 23.16 -12.98 3.88
N PHE A 161 22.22 -13.06 2.95
CA PHE A 161 20.95 -12.33 2.98
C PHE A 161 19.76 -13.30 3.10
N ILE A 162 18.56 -12.76 3.31
CA ILE A 162 17.34 -13.58 3.29
C ILE A 162 17.11 -14.17 1.87
N PRO A 163 16.54 -15.39 1.76
CA PRO A 163 16.36 -16.06 0.46
C PRO A 163 15.57 -15.25 -0.57
N GLN A 164 14.63 -14.42 -0.11
CA GLN A 164 13.80 -13.57 -0.98
C GLN A 164 14.58 -12.47 -1.69
N LEU A 165 15.79 -12.13 -1.22
CA LEU A 165 16.64 -11.09 -1.81
C LEU A 165 17.73 -11.65 -2.73
N GLU A 166 18.02 -12.96 -2.68
CA GLU A 166 19.14 -13.56 -3.41
C GLU A 166 19.08 -13.27 -4.91
N ALA A 167 17.93 -13.55 -5.56
CA ALA A 167 17.78 -13.34 -7.00
C ALA A 167 17.91 -11.86 -7.41
N ASP A 168 17.40 -10.94 -6.58
CA ASP A 168 17.48 -9.50 -6.84
C ASP A 168 18.93 -8.98 -6.65
N LEU A 169 19.64 -9.51 -5.65
CA LEU A 169 21.03 -9.18 -5.36
C LEU A 169 21.99 -9.76 -6.41
N ASP A 170 21.75 -10.99 -6.89
CA ASP A 170 22.52 -11.60 -7.98
C ASP A 170 22.39 -10.79 -9.26
N SER A 171 21.16 -10.42 -9.61
CA SER A 171 20.87 -9.54 -10.75
C SER A 171 21.56 -8.19 -10.59
N TRP A 172 21.44 -7.56 -9.41
CA TRP A 172 22.12 -6.30 -9.12
C TRP A 172 23.65 -6.40 -9.24
N ALA A 173 24.25 -7.49 -8.78
CA ALA A 173 25.68 -7.73 -8.86
C ALA A 173 26.16 -7.91 -10.31
N GLU A 174 25.37 -8.53 -11.18
CA GLU A 174 25.68 -8.68 -12.61
C GLU A 174 25.80 -7.32 -13.33
N TYR A 175 24.94 -6.36 -13.00
CA TYR A 175 24.97 -5.03 -13.63
C TYR A 175 25.95 -4.04 -13.00
N THR A 176 26.24 -4.21 -11.71
CA THR A 176 27.00 -3.22 -10.93
C THR A 176 28.46 -3.63 -10.72
N GLU A 177 28.78 -4.93 -10.85
CA GLU A 177 30.09 -5.53 -10.59
C GLU A 177 30.73 -5.00 -9.27
N PRO A 178 30.03 -5.13 -8.12
CA PRO A 178 30.49 -4.56 -6.85
C PRO A 178 31.73 -5.29 -6.33
N ASP A 179 32.61 -4.58 -5.62
CA ASP A 179 33.75 -5.21 -4.93
C ASP A 179 33.26 -6.03 -3.73
N HIS A 180 32.15 -5.62 -3.09
CA HIS A 180 31.52 -6.32 -1.98
C HIS A 180 29.99 -6.27 -2.05
N MET A 181 29.32 -7.40 -1.79
CA MET A 181 27.84 -7.49 -1.76
C MET A 181 27.14 -6.50 -0.81
N LEU A 182 27.81 -6.04 0.24
CA LEU A 182 27.26 -5.07 1.19
C LEU A 182 27.08 -3.67 0.56
N GLU A 183 27.69 -3.40 -0.59
CA GLU A 183 27.46 -2.16 -1.35
C GLU A 183 26.00 -2.02 -1.82
N ALA A 184 25.23 -3.12 -1.85
CA ALA A 184 23.79 -3.10 -2.10
C ALA A 184 22.99 -2.29 -1.06
N ILE A 185 23.59 -1.98 0.10
CA ILE A 185 22.99 -1.19 1.17
C ILE A 185 23.63 0.22 1.14
N PRO A 186 23.06 1.20 0.41
CA PRO A 186 23.70 2.48 0.13
C PRO A 186 23.56 3.49 1.30
N THR A 187 23.81 3.06 2.53
CA THR A 187 23.65 3.87 3.74
C THR A 187 24.99 4.40 4.24
N ALA A 188 24.97 5.50 5.00
CA ALA A 188 26.19 6.10 5.53
C ALA A 188 26.96 5.17 6.49
N PRO A 189 26.29 4.44 7.42
CA PRO A 189 26.99 3.47 8.28
C PRO A 189 27.63 2.33 7.48
N MET A 190 26.93 1.80 6.46
CA MET A 190 27.48 0.72 5.64
C MET A 190 28.72 1.15 4.85
N ARG A 191 28.68 2.33 4.21
CA ARG A 191 29.85 2.89 3.52
C ARG A 191 31.03 3.14 4.46
N ALA A 192 30.77 3.59 5.69
CA ALA A 192 31.81 3.77 6.68
C ALA A 192 32.45 2.44 7.07
N PHE A 193 31.63 1.41 7.31
CA PHE A 193 32.10 0.06 7.61
C PHE A 193 32.93 -0.54 6.47
N LEU A 194 32.47 -0.45 5.22
CA LEU A 194 33.21 -0.96 4.05
C LEU A 194 34.58 -0.28 3.87
N ARG A 195 34.66 1.03 4.13
CA ARG A 195 35.94 1.75 4.12
C ARG A 195 36.87 1.27 5.23
N ASP A 196 36.35 1.08 6.44
CA ASP A 196 37.14 0.59 7.58
C ASP A 196 37.59 -0.87 7.34
N LEU A 197 36.77 -1.68 6.67
CA LEU A 197 37.05 -3.05 6.25
C LEU A 197 38.21 -3.09 5.24
N GLY A 198 38.16 -2.26 4.20
CA GLY A 198 39.25 -2.14 3.21
C GLY A 198 40.55 -1.60 3.81
N ALA A 199 40.48 -0.81 4.87
CA ALA A 199 41.65 -0.33 5.62
C ALA A 199 42.20 -1.34 6.65
N GLY A 200 41.50 -2.46 6.89
CA GLY A 200 41.85 -3.43 7.94
C GLY A 200 41.70 -2.90 9.37
N SER A 201 40.93 -1.82 9.56
CA SER A 201 40.77 -1.11 10.83
C SER A 201 39.31 -1.07 11.29
N VAL A 202 38.60 -2.19 11.15
CA VAL A 202 37.18 -2.31 11.49
C VAL A 202 36.95 -2.01 12.98
N ASN A 203 36.12 -1.01 13.26
CA ASN A 203 35.63 -0.72 14.60
C ASN A 203 34.34 -1.51 14.85
N ARG A 204 34.18 -2.10 16.05
CA ARG A 204 32.94 -2.76 16.46
C ARG A 204 31.71 -1.85 16.42
N ASP A 205 31.86 -0.56 16.70
CA ASP A 205 30.73 0.37 16.64
C ASP A 205 30.28 0.61 15.19
N SER A 206 31.22 0.72 14.25
CA SER A 206 30.87 0.85 12.83
C SER A 206 30.29 -0.45 12.27
N ALA A 207 30.82 -1.60 12.70
CA ALA A 207 30.27 -2.92 12.36
C ALA A 207 28.86 -3.12 12.91
N ARG A 208 28.60 -2.72 14.15
CA ARG A 208 27.26 -2.79 14.77
C ARG A 208 26.25 -1.92 14.01
N ALA A 209 26.64 -0.71 13.64
CA ALA A 209 25.79 0.18 12.86
C ALA A 209 25.52 -0.39 11.45
N ALA A 210 26.53 -0.98 10.79
CA ALA A 210 26.35 -1.63 9.50
C ALA A 210 25.46 -2.89 9.58
N LEU A 211 25.61 -3.70 10.64
CA LEU A 211 24.76 -4.86 10.89
C LEU A 211 23.29 -4.45 11.11
N MET A 212 23.05 -3.36 11.83
CA MET A 212 21.71 -2.77 11.96
C MET A 212 21.13 -2.39 10.59
N GLU A 213 21.92 -1.72 9.74
CA GLU A 213 21.49 -1.35 8.39
C GLU A 213 21.18 -2.57 7.52
N LYS A 214 21.92 -3.67 7.68
CA LYS A 214 21.60 -4.97 7.04
C LYS A 214 20.25 -5.50 7.50
N HIS A 215 19.98 -5.53 8.81
CA HIS A 215 18.70 -6.00 9.34
C HIS A 215 17.54 -5.12 8.87
N LEU A 216 17.72 -3.80 8.83
CA LEU A 216 16.75 -2.86 8.27
C LEU A 216 16.52 -3.06 6.78
N PHE A 217 17.58 -3.31 6.01
CA PHE A 217 17.46 -3.60 4.58
C PHE A 217 16.60 -4.85 4.31
N GLU A 218 16.90 -5.95 4.99
CA GLU A 218 16.12 -7.19 4.91
C GLU A 218 14.67 -7.00 5.39
N GLY A 219 14.49 -6.27 6.49
CA GLY A 219 13.18 -5.94 7.03
C GLY A 219 12.32 -5.09 6.08
N ARG A 220 12.91 -4.06 5.45
CA ARG A 220 12.23 -3.21 4.47
C ARG A 220 11.88 -3.99 3.20
N ALA A 221 12.72 -4.93 2.77
CA ALA A 221 12.40 -5.83 1.65
C ALA A 221 11.19 -6.72 1.98
N LEU A 222 11.21 -7.39 3.14
CA LEU A 222 10.09 -8.20 3.62
C LEU A 222 8.81 -7.37 3.78
N TYR A 223 8.90 -6.14 4.30
CA TYR A 223 7.79 -5.22 4.41
C TYR A 223 7.23 -4.86 3.01
N SER A 224 8.10 -4.57 2.05
CA SER A 224 7.70 -4.22 0.68
C SER A 224 6.94 -5.36 0.00
N MET A 225 7.37 -6.61 0.19
CA MET A 225 6.72 -7.79 -0.38
C MET A 225 5.37 -8.10 0.28
N ASN A 226 5.26 -7.95 1.60
CA ASN A 226 4.15 -8.51 2.37
C ASN A 226 3.17 -7.47 2.93
N CYS A 227 3.67 -6.31 3.37
CA CYS A 227 2.90 -5.33 4.15
C CYS A 227 2.52 -4.09 3.35
N ARG A 228 3.44 -3.59 2.51
CA ARG A 228 3.26 -2.40 1.63
C ARG A 228 1.94 -2.40 0.85
N PRO A 229 1.46 -3.51 0.25
CA PRO A 229 0.24 -3.46 -0.56
C PRO A 229 -0.99 -2.94 0.20
N CYS A 230 -1.03 -3.12 1.52
CA CYS A 230 -2.09 -2.57 2.39
C CYS A 230 -1.62 -1.35 3.17
N HIS A 231 -0.41 -1.39 3.75
CA HIS A 231 0.07 -0.36 4.68
C HIS A 231 0.79 0.82 4.01
N GLY A 232 1.17 0.71 2.73
CA GLY A 232 1.81 1.77 1.95
C GLY A 232 3.32 1.93 2.19
N ASP A 233 3.99 2.74 1.37
CA ASP A 233 5.44 3.01 1.53
C ASP A 233 5.75 3.89 2.74
N SER A 234 4.86 4.83 3.02
CA SER A 234 4.91 5.71 4.19
C SER A 234 4.40 5.05 5.46
N VAL A 235 4.07 3.75 5.43
CA VAL A 235 3.51 2.99 6.55
C VAL A 235 2.24 3.63 7.15
N ALA A 236 1.53 4.44 6.34
CA ALA A 236 0.44 5.29 6.78
C ALA A 236 -0.95 4.66 6.56
N GLY A 237 -1.00 3.38 6.19
CA GLY A 237 -2.25 2.71 5.83
C GLY A 237 -2.81 3.21 4.50
N ASP A 238 -1.93 3.57 3.58
CA ASP A 238 -2.21 4.17 2.28
C ASP A 238 -1.71 3.32 1.10
N GLY A 239 -1.55 2.01 1.33
CA GLY A 239 -1.26 1.06 0.26
C GLY A 239 -2.39 0.97 -0.78
N PRO A 240 -2.11 0.50 -2.00
CA PRO A 240 -3.10 0.42 -3.08
C PRO A 240 -4.35 -0.41 -2.75
N MET A 241 -4.27 -1.32 -1.76
CA MET A 241 -5.42 -2.10 -1.30
C MET A 241 -6.14 -1.50 -0.08
N ALA A 242 -5.61 -0.43 0.53
CA ALA A 242 -6.13 0.11 1.79
C ALA A 242 -7.61 0.50 1.72
N ASP A 243 -8.03 1.14 0.63
CA ASP A 243 -9.41 1.61 0.44
C ASP A 243 -10.42 0.49 0.18
N GLY A 244 -9.95 -0.75 -0.03
CA GLY A 244 -10.80 -1.94 -0.15
C GLY A 244 -11.35 -2.45 1.18
N PHE A 245 -10.82 -1.97 2.31
CA PHE A 245 -11.19 -2.46 3.64
C PHE A 245 -12.12 -1.48 4.37
N LYS A 246 -13.12 -2.02 5.06
CA LYS A 246 -14.01 -1.26 5.94
C LYS A 246 -13.23 -0.53 7.04
N LEU A 247 -12.23 -1.21 7.61
CA LEU A 247 -11.24 -0.62 8.50
C LEU A 247 -9.91 -0.53 7.73
N ARG A 248 -9.50 0.69 7.41
CA ARG A 248 -8.18 0.91 6.79
C ARG A 248 -7.07 0.45 7.74
N PRO A 249 -5.93 -0.01 7.22
CA PRO A 249 -4.76 -0.25 8.05
C PRO A 249 -4.40 1.02 8.83
N ILE A 250 -3.92 0.83 10.06
CA ILE A 250 -3.56 1.93 10.96
C ILE A 250 -2.38 2.74 10.38
N ASN A 251 -2.41 4.05 10.57
CA ASN A 251 -1.33 4.95 10.19
C ASN A 251 -0.24 4.94 11.28
N PHE A 252 0.91 4.33 11.03
CA PHE A 252 1.98 4.26 12.03
C PHE A 252 2.74 5.58 12.23
N THR A 253 2.57 6.54 11.32
CA THR A 253 3.23 7.87 11.44
C THR A 253 2.49 8.80 12.41
N ASP A 254 1.20 8.55 12.65
CA ASP A 254 0.38 9.36 13.54
C ASP A 254 0.82 9.21 15.00
N ASN A 255 0.81 10.33 15.71
CA ASN A 255 1.09 10.32 17.14
C ASN A 255 0.00 9.55 17.89
N GLY A 256 0.42 8.63 18.76
CA GLY A 256 -0.48 7.82 19.56
C GLY A 256 -0.75 6.41 19.02
N THR A 257 -0.02 5.98 17.99
CA THR A 257 -0.22 4.69 17.32
C THR A 257 0.84 3.68 17.75
N ILE A 258 1.76 3.29 16.86
CA ILE A 258 2.72 2.19 17.05
C ILE A 258 3.71 2.48 18.19
N GLU A 259 3.97 3.74 18.53
CA GLU A 259 4.85 4.15 19.63
C GLU A 259 4.23 3.96 21.02
N THR A 260 2.91 3.79 21.10
CA THR A 260 2.20 3.64 22.39
C THR A 260 2.13 2.21 22.89
N ILE A 261 2.50 1.25 22.04
CA ILE A 261 2.43 -0.17 22.30
C ILE A 261 3.84 -0.75 22.51
N VAL A 262 3.92 -1.81 23.31
CA VAL A 262 5.14 -2.57 23.51
C VAL A 262 5.44 -3.40 22.27
N GLU A 263 6.72 -3.61 21.97
CA GLU A 263 7.15 -4.27 20.74
C GLU A 263 6.58 -5.70 20.58
N GLY A 264 6.46 -6.42 21.71
CA GLY A 264 5.82 -7.72 21.74
C GLY A 264 4.33 -7.74 21.35
N TYR A 265 3.61 -6.62 21.50
CA TYR A 265 2.26 -6.48 20.96
C TYR A 265 2.28 -6.41 19.43
N THR A 266 3.18 -5.62 18.85
CA THR A 266 3.39 -5.56 17.40
C THR A 266 3.72 -6.94 16.85
N PHE A 267 4.63 -7.66 17.51
CA PHE A 267 4.94 -9.05 17.16
C PHE A 267 3.73 -9.97 17.24
N TRP A 268 2.98 -9.92 18.34
CA TRP A 268 1.75 -10.71 18.48
C TRP A 268 0.73 -10.39 17.38
N ARG A 269 0.56 -9.11 17.05
CA ARG A 269 -0.40 -8.65 16.04
C ARG A 269 0.00 -9.12 14.65
N VAL A 270 1.26 -8.94 14.25
CA VAL A 270 1.80 -9.45 12.97
C VAL A 270 1.62 -10.96 12.90
N SER A 271 1.92 -11.68 13.99
CA SER A 271 1.82 -13.14 14.03
C SER A 271 0.41 -13.67 13.80
N ASN A 272 -0.59 -13.03 14.41
CA ASN A 272 -1.95 -13.57 14.49
C ASN A 272 -2.94 -12.90 13.53
N GLY A 273 -2.59 -11.76 12.93
CA GLY A 273 -3.48 -11.08 11.98
C GLY A 273 -4.79 -10.62 12.61
N GLY A 274 -5.85 -10.60 11.81
CA GLY A 274 -7.24 -10.38 12.26
C GLY A 274 -8.10 -11.64 12.31
N PRO A 275 -8.08 -12.53 11.30
CA PRO A 275 -8.93 -13.71 11.26
C PRO A 275 -8.78 -14.62 12.48
N GLY A 276 -9.91 -14.90 13.15
CA GLY A 276 -9.94 -15.81 14.30
C GLY A 276 -9.55 -15.16 15.64
N LEU A 277 -9.26 -13.86 15.67
CA LEU A 277 -9.13 -13.14 16.94
C LEU A 277 -10.50 -12.98 17.63
N PRO A 278 -10.55 -13.09 18.97
CA PRO A 278 -11.79 -12.96 19.73
C PRO A 278 -12.31 -11.52 19.70
N THR A 279 -13.58 -11.31 20.02
CA THR A 279 -14.23 -9.98 19.98
C THR A 279 -13.58 -8.93 20.87
N GLU A 280 -12.85 -9.34 21.89
CA GLU A 280 -12.14 -8.43 22.80
C GLU A 280 -10.80 -7.93 22.20
N ALA A 281 -10.39 -8.49 21.06
CA ALA A 281 -9.12 -8.23 20.36
C ALA A 281 -9.18 -7.07 19.36
N THR A 282 -9.87 -5.99 19.71
CA THR A 282 -10.10 -4.84 18.83
C THR A 282 -8.82 -4.33 18.18
N PRO A 283 -8.78 -4.13 16.84
CA PRO A 283 -9.80 -4.49 15.87
C PRO A 283 -9.75 -5.99 15.52
N TRP A 284 -10.78 -6.74 15.95
CA TRP A 284 -10.99 -8.15 15.60
C TRP A 284 -11.49 -8.31 14.15
N ASP A 285 -12.21 -7.31 13.64
CA ASP A 285 -12.71 -7.19 12.26
C ASP A 285 -11.63 -6.63 11.32
N SER A 286 -10.42 -7.20 11.37
CA SER A 286 -9.28 -6.79 10.54
C SER A 286 -9.01 -7.80 9.45
N ALA A 287 -8.67 -7.32 8.26
CA ALA A 287 -8.27 -8.14 7.13
C ALA A 287 -6.78 -8.54 7.15
N MET A 288 -6.03 -8.18 8.21
CA MET A 288 -4.61 -8.48 8.31
C MET A 288 -4.37 -10.01 8.30
N PRO A 289 -3.51 -10.55 7.41
CA PRO A 289 -3.23 -11.98 7.36
C PRO A 289 -2.58 -12.53 8.63
N VAL A 290 -2.73 -13.84 8.85
CA VAL A 290 -2.08 -14.57 9.95
C VAL A 290 -0.64 -14.88 9.54
N TRP A 291 0.28 -13.92 9.66
CA TRP A 291 1.60 -14.01 9.01
C TRP A 291 2.49 -15.14 9.51
N LYS A 292 2.30 -15.65 10.73
CA LYS A 292 3.08 -16.81 11.24
C LYS A 292 2.92 -18.08 10.41
N LEU A 293 1.95 -18.13 9.49
CA LEU A 293 1.76 -19.25 8.57
C LEU A 293 2.68 -19.20 7.34
N ASN A 294 3.16 -18.01 6.98
CA ASN A 294 3.96 -17.79 5.76
C ASN A 294 5.33 -17.14 6.04
N LEU A 295 5.50 -16.53 7.21
CA LEU A 295 6.72 -15.86 7.63
C LEU A 295 7.25 -16.49 8.92
N SER A 296 8.55 -16.78 8.92
CA SER A 296 9.31 -17.19 10.09
C SER A 296 9.27 -16.14 11.19
N GLU A 297 9.73 -16.51 12.39
CA GLU A 297 9.85 -15.56 13.50
C GLU A 297 10.87 -14.44 13.22
N GLU A 298 12.01 -14.82 12.66
CA GLU A 298 13.06 -13.87 12.28
C GLU A 298 12.57 -12.84 11.25
N GLU A 299 11.90 -13.29 10.19
CA GLU A 299 11.36 -12.40 9.17
C GLU A 299 10.33 -11.43 9.76
N ARG A 300 9.46 -11.91 10.66
CA ARG A 300 8.49 -11.04 11.35
C ARG A 300 9.19 -9.99 12.21
N TRP A 301 10.24 -10.34 12.94
CA TRP A 301 11.00 -9.38 13.73
C TRP A 301 11.75 -8.36 12.86
N LYS A 302 12.33 -8.77 11.72
CA LYS A 302 12.94 -7.83 10.77
C LYS A 302 11.91 -6.88 10.15
N ILE A 303 10.72 -7.37 9.81
CA ILE A 303 9.61 -6.49 9.37
C ILE A 303 9.28 -5.46 10.44
N ILE A 304 9.12 -5.87 11.70
CA ILE A 304 8.77 -4.96 12.79
C ILE A 304 9.87 -3.92 13.03
N LEU A 305 11.15 -4.32 12.92
CA LEU A 305 12.27 -3.40 12.98
C LEU A 305 12.14 -2.31 11.91
N ALA A 306 11.84 -2.72 10.68
CA ALA A 306 11.64 -1.80 9.56
C ALA A 306 10.37 -0.96 9.69
N GLU A 307 9.28 -1.47 10.26
CA GLU A 307 8.04 -0.70 10.49
C GLU A 307 8.28 0.49 11.42
N TYR A 308 8.97 0.28 12.54
CA TYR A 308 9.33 1.35 13.48
C TYR A 308 10.28 2.38 12.85
N ASP A 309 11.28 1.90 12.12
CA ASP A 309 12.22 2.77 11.41
C ASP A 309 11.54 3.59 10.31
N LEU A 310 10.71 2.99 9.46
CA LEU A 310 9.94 3.71 8.42
C LEU A 310 8.96 4.72 9.03
N ALA A 311 8.34 4.39 10.16
CA ALA A 311 7.47 5.29 10.90
C ALA A 311 8.23 6.42 11.61
N GLN A 312 9.56 6.30 11.75
CA GLN A 312 10.41 7.15 12.60
C GLN A 312 9.90 7.20 14.05
N LYS A 313 9.54 6.02 14.59
CA LYS A 313 9.00 5.83 15.93
C LYS A 313 9.84 4.83 16.71
N THR A 314 9.81 4.92 18.03
CA THR A 314 10.37 3.91 18.93
C THR A 314 9.23 3.20 19.66
N PRO A 315 9.34 1.89 19.94
CA PRO A 315 8.35 1.18 20.75
C PRO A 315 8.22 1.78 22.15
N ARG A 316 7.06 1.56 22.78
CA ARG A 316 6.90 1.88 24.21
C ARG A 316 7.84 0.99 25.02
N ILE A 317 8.63 1.62 25.88
CA ILE A 317 9.44 0.93 26.89
C ILE A 317 8.59 0.81 28.16
N PRO A 318 8.29 -0.41 28.66
CA PRO A 318 7.62 -0.59 29.94
C PRO A 318 8.38 0.07 31.09
N GLU A 319 7.67 0.59 32.09
CA GLU A 319 8.29 1.05 33.33
C GLU A 319 8.92 -0.15 34.05
N SER A 320 10.20 -0.05 34.40
CA SER A 320 10.84 -1.06 35.25
C SER A 320 10.36 -0.89 36.68
N HIS A 321 9.74 -1.93 37.24
CA HIS A 321 9.46 -2.03 38.67
C HIS A 321 10.70 -2.42 39.47
#